data_AF-K0VBK1-F1
#
_entry.id   AF-K0VBK1-F1
#
_cell.length_a   1.000
_cell.length_b   1.000
_cell.length_c   1.000
_cell.angle_alpha   90.00
_cell.angle_beta   90.00
_cell.angle_gamma   90.00
#
_symmetry.space_group_name_H-M   'P 1'
#
loop_
_entity.id
_entity.type
_entity.pdbx_description
1 polymer ?
#
loop_
_entity_poly.entity_id
_entity_poly.type
_entity_poly.pdbx_seq_one_letter_code
_entity_poly.pdbx_strand_id
1 'polypeptide(L)'
;MTTITPRLCKHCTVPVDSGDTCAFCATYTPPATISQRLDIAVNKVDLLRHDLNVELQGLPAGSPLMACVDLVTALGHLKRAAVALDRATDQLEADAAEVIR
;
A
#
# COMPACT_ATOMS: atom_id res chain seq x y z
N MET A 1 22.49 17.85 46.28
CA MET A 1 22.27 16.78 45.30
C MET A 1 21.45 17.34 44.17
N THR A 2 22.07 17.68 43.05
CA THR A 2 21.37 18.23 41.88
C THR A 2 20.85 17.05 41.07
N THR A 3 19.54 16.81 41.09
CA THR A 3 18.89 15.80 40.24
C THR A 3 18.92 16.30 38.81
N ILE A 4 19.75 15.70 37.95
CA ILE A 4 19.73 15.92 36.51
C ILE A 4 18.52 15.15 35.97
N THR A 5 17.47 15.85 35.53
CA THR A 5 16.36 15.21 34.82
C THR A 5 16.87 14.73 33.46
N PRO A 6 16.88 13.41 33.18
CA PRO A 6 17.34 12.92 31.89
C PRO A 6 16.39 13.41 30.79
N ARG A 7 16.96 13.85 29.66
CA ARG A 7 16.16 14.12 28.46
C ARG A 7 15.58 12.80 27.96
N LEU A 8 14.32 12.81 27.55
CA LEU A 8 13.63 11.64 27.02
C LEU A 8 13.54 11.75 25.50
N CYS A 9 13.56 10.60 24.83
CA CYS A 9 13.30 10.52 23.40
C CYS A 9 11.93 11.12 23.07
N LYS A 10 11.81 11.82 21.94
CA LYS A 10 10.53 12.42 21.51
C LYS A 10 9.49 11.38 21.06
N HIS A 11 9.91 10.15 20.78
CA HIS A 11 9.06 9.06 20.29
C HIS A 11 8.79 7.97 21.33
N CYS A 12 9.61 7.88 22.38
CA CYS A 12 9.44 6.89 23.44
C CYS A 12 9.98 7.43 24.77
N THR A 13 9.67 6.77 25.88
CA THR A 13 10.08 7.21 27.22
C THR A 13 11.53 6.84 27.58
N VAL A 14 12.34 6.42 26.60
CA VAL A 14 13.75 6.04 26.81
C VAL A 14 14.62 7.29 26.97
N PRO A 15 15.48 7.36 28.00
CA PRO A 15 16.47 8.44 28.15
C PRO A 15 17.41 8.56 26.94
N VAL A 16 17.82 9.79 26.62
CA VAL A 16 18.79 10.07 25.56
C VAL A 16 20.00 10.81 26.12
N ASP A 17 21.20 10.34 25.76
CA ASP A 17 22.47 10.93 26.20
C ASP A 17 22.82 12.20 25.41
N SER A 18 22.37 12.27 24.15
CA SER A 18 22.46 13.45 23.29
C SER A 18 21.41 13.38 22.16
N GLY A 19 20.97 14.55 21.67
CA GLY A 19 19.89 14.65 20.68
C GLY A 19 18.47 14.41 21.24
N ASP A 20 17.51 14.21 20.34
CA ASP A 20 16.07 14.13 20.67
C ASP A 20 15.46 12.74 20.41
N THR A 21 16.24 11.79 19.89
CA THR A 21 15.78 10.45 19.49
C THR A 21 16.76 9.37 19.97
N CYS A 22 16.26 8.30 20.59
CA CYS A 22 17.11 7.17 21.01
C CYS A 22 17.54 6.29 19.82
N ALA A 23 18.58 5.48 20.01
CA ALA A 23 19.15 4.62 18.97
C ALA A 23 18.10 3.68 18.32
N PHE A 24 17.16 3.15 19.11
CA PHE A 24 16.08 2.31 18.59
C PHE A 24 15.12 3.10 17.69
N CYS A 25 14.58 4.22 18.18
CA CYS A 25 13.63 5.03 17.42
C CYS A 25 14.27 5.67 16.17
N ALA A 26 15.59 5.87 16.16
CA ALA A 26 16.32 6.37 15.01
C ALA A 26 16.35 5.39 13.83
N THR A 27 16.22 4.08 14.09
CA THR A 27 16.25 3.04 13.06
C THR A 27 14.93 2.30 12.91
N TYR A 28 13.94 2.61 13.76
CA TYR A 28 12.65 1.94 13.73
C TYR A 28 11.88 2.29 12.47
N THR A 29 11.60 1.28 11.65
CA THR A 29 10.65 1.39 10.53
C THR A 29 9.37 0.68 10.94
N PRO A 30 8.23 1.38 11.09
CA PRO A 30 6.98 0.73 11.43
C PRO A 30 6.59 -0.28 10.34
N PRO A 31 5.96 -1.40 10.70
CA PRO A 31 5.45 -2.34 9.71
C PRO A 31 4.41 -1.64 8.82
N ALA A 32 4.40 -1.96 7.53
CA ALA A 32 3.42 -1.41 6.60
C ALA A 32 2.00 -1.68 7.11
N THR A 33 1.11 -0.70 7.00
CA THR A 33 -0.31 -0.87 7.34
C THR A 33 -0.98 -1.80 6.33
N ILE A 34 -2.18 -2.30 6.64
CA ILE A 34 -2.97 -3.07 5.67
C ILE A 34 -3.29 -2.19 4.45
N SER A 35 -3.73 -0.94 4.67
CA SER A 35 -4.04 0.03 3.61
C SER A 35 -2.87 0.22 2.64
N GLN A 36 -1.66 0.46 3.17
CA GLN A 36 -0.46 0.57 2.33
C GLN A 36 -0.18 -0.68 1.50
N ARG A 37 -0.45 -1.88 2.03
CA ARG A 37 -0.30 -3.12 1.26
C ARG A 37 -1.37 -3.29 0.18
N LEU A 38 -2.58 -2.79 0.42
CA LEU A 38 -3.67 -2.79 -0.56
C LEU A 38 -3.40 -1.80 -1.69
N ASP A 39 -2.84 -0.63 -1.41
CA ASP A 39 -2.42 0.33 -2.44
C ASP A 39 -1.36 -0.23 -3.37
N ILE A 40 -0.38 -0.95 -2.81
CA ILE A 40 0.61 -1.69 -3.59
C ILE A 40 -0.09 -2.74 -4.48
N ALA A 41 -1.14 -3.40 -3.97
CA ALA A 41 -1.89 -4.38 -4.75
C ALA A 41 -2.68 -3.73 -5.89
N VAL A 42 -3.34 -2.58 -5.66
CA VAL A 42 -4.02 -1.80 -6.70
C VAL A 42 -3.05 -1.44 -7.82
N ASN A 43 -1.88 -0.89 -7.47
CA ASN A 43 -0.85 -0.55 -8.45
C ASN A 43 -0.41 -1.76 -9.29
N LYS A 44 -0.23 -2.93 -8.68
CA LYS A 44 0.11 -4.16 -9.41
C LYS A 44 -0.99 -4.62 -10.35
N VAL A 45 -2.25 -4.48 -9.95
CA VAL A 45 -3.41 -4.81 -10.80
C VAL A 45 -3.46 -3.88 -12.01
N ASP A 46 -3.17 -2.59 -11.83
CA ASP A 46 -3.17 -1.62 -12.92
C ASP A 46 -2.02 -1.83 -13.90
N LEU A 47 -0.82 -2.17 -13.42
CA LEU A 47 0.30 -2.58 -14.26
C LEU A 47 -0.06 -3.81 -15.09
N LEU A 48 -0.59 -4.86 -14.46
CA LEU A 48 -1.01 -6.07 -15.18
C LEU A 48 -2.12 -5.78 -16.20
N ARG A 49 -3.09 -4.92 -15.86
CA ARG A 49 -4.13 -4.48 -16.81
C ARG A 49 -3.53 -3.76 -18.00
N HIS A 50 -2.53 -2.93 -17.79
CA HIS A 50 -1.85 -2.23 -18.86
C HIS A 50 -1.16 -3.22 -19.81
N ASP A 51 -0.35 -4.12 -19.25
CA ASP A 51 0.39 -5.13 -20.01
C ASP A 51 -0.57 -6.02 -20.83
N LEU A 52 -1.64 -6.51 -20.20
CA LEU A 52 -2.64 -7.35 -20.90
C LEU A 52 -3.43 -6.59 -21.98
N ASN A 53 -3.61 -5.28 -21.86
CA ASN A 53 -4.22 -4.48 -22.93
C ASN A 53 -3.29 -4.36 -24.13
N VAL A 54 -1.97 -4.25 -23.91
CA VAL A 54 -0.98 -4.26 -24.99
C VAL A 54 -1.03 -5.60 -25.73
N GLU A 55 -1.05 -6.71 -25.00
CA GLU A 55 -1.16 -8.05 -25.60
C GLU A 55 -2.47 -8.23 -26.39
N LEU A 56 -3.61 -7.77 -25.85
CA LEU A 56 -4.89 -7.81 -26.54
C LEU A 56 -4.85 -7.06 -27.89
N GLN A 57 -4.19 -5.89 -27.93
CA GLN A 57 -4.01 -5.10 -29.15
C GLN A 57 -3.04 -5.73 -30.14
N GLY A 58 -2.08 -6.52 -29.65
CA GLY A 58 -1.07 -7.22 -30.45
C GLY A 58 -1.53 -8.55 -31.05
N LEU A 59 -2.75 -9.01 -30.75
CA LEU A 59 -3.24 -10.29 -31.24
C LEU A 59 -3.29 -10.35 -32.78
N PRO A 60 -2.82 -11.46 -33.40
CA PRO A 60 -2.83 -11.59 -34.85
C PRO A 60 -4.26 -11.69 -35.41
N ALA A 61 -4.40 -11.30 -36.68
CA ALA A 61 -5.61 -11.59 -37.44
C ALA A 61 -5.83 -13.11 -37.50
N GLY A 62 -7.02 -13.56 -37.09
CA GLY A 62 -7.36 -14.99 -37.01
C GLY A 62 -7.24 -15.59 -35.61
N SER A 63 -6.88 -14.81 -34.58
CA SER A 63 -6.99 -15.24 -33.19
C SER A 63 -8.40 -15.76 -32.86
N PRO A 64 -8.54 -16.87 -32.11
CA PRO A 64 -9.85 -17.40 -31.76
C PRO A 64 -10.68 -16.37 -31.00
N LEU A 65 -11.89 -16.08 -31.49
CA LEU A 65 -12.76 -15.05 -30.89
C LEU A 65 -13.00 -15.28 -29.39
N MET A 66 -13.15 -16.54 -28.97
CA MET A 66 -13.35 -16.86 -27.56
C MET A 66 -12.14 -16.51 -26.69
N ALA A 67 -10.91 -16.65 -27.20
CA ALA A 67 -9.73 -16.22 -26.46
C ALA A 67 -9.69 -14.70 -26.27
N CYS A 68 -10.11 -13.93 -27.29
CA CYS A 68 -10.25 -12.48 -27.18
C CYS A 68 -11.32 -12.08 -26.15
N VAL A 69 -12.46 -12.79 -26.14
CA VAL A 69 -13.53 -12.58 -25.16
C VAL A 69 -13.05 -12.88 -23.74
N ASP A 70 -12.32 -13.98 -23.54
CA ASP A 70 -11.77 -14.35 -22.24
C ASP A 70 -10.77 -13.28 -21.74
N LEU A 71 -9.90 -12.78 -22.61
CA LEU A 71 -8.95 -11.70 -22.28
C LEU A 71 -9.67 -10.40 -21.89
N VAL A 72 -10.65 -9.96 -22.68
CA VAL A 72 -11.45 -8.75 -22.36
C VAL A 72 -12.21 -8.95 -21.05
N THR A 73 -12.74 -10.14 -20.80
CA THR A 73 -13.44 -10.49 -19.57
C THR A 73 -12.49 -10.42 -18.37
N ALA A 74 -11.30 -11.01 -18.47
CA ALA A 74 -10.27 -10.95 -17.44
C ALA A 74 -9.85 -9.50 -17.14
N LEU A 75 -9.60 -8.68 -18.17
CA LEU A 75 -9.31 -7.24 -18.02
C LEU A 75 -10.43 -6.49 -17.29
N GLY A 76 -11.69 -6.83 -17.59
CA GLY A 76 -12.86 -6.31 -16.89
C GLY A 76 -12.88 -6.67 -15.41
N HIS A 77 -12.58 -7.93 -15.06
CA HIS A 77 -12.49 -8.37 -13.67
C HIS A 77 -11.35 -7.68 -12.92
N LEU A 78 -10.18 -7.53 -13.54
CA LEU A 78 -9.07 -6.78 -12.94
C LEU A 78 -9.45 -5.32 -12.67
N LYS A 79 -10.22 -4.67 -13.57
CA LYS A 79 -10.73 -3.30 -13.32
C LYS A 79 -11.54 -3.23 -12.03
N ARG A 80 -12.48 -4.18 -11.90
CA ARG A 80 -13.40 -4.24 -10.76
C ARG A 80 -12.65 -4.59 -9.48
N ALA A 81 -11.61 -5.42 -9.57
CA ALA A 81 -10.73 -5.74 -8.46
C ALA A 81 -10.01 -4.48 -7.97
N ALA A 82 -9.37 -3.70 -8.85
CA ALA A 82 -8.70 -2.45 -8.49
C ALA A 82 -9.65 -1.48 -7.74
N VAL A 83 -10.84 -1.23 -8.29
CA VAL A 83 -11.85 -0.35 -7.66
C VAL A 83 -12.31 -0.88 -6.29
N ALA A 84 -12.48 -2.19 -6.16
CA ALA A 84 -12.91 -2.79 -4.90
C ALA A 84 -11.81 -2.72 -3.82
N LEU A 85 -10.55 -2.89 -4.22
CA LEU A 85 -9.39 -2.76 -3.34
C LEU A 85 -9.20 -1.32 -2.88
N ASP A 86 -9.27 -0.35 -3.80
CA ASP A 86 -9.16 1.08 -3.52
C ASP A 86 -10.21 1.54 -2.50
N ARG A 87 -11.48 1.17 -2.73
CA ARG A 87 -12.56 1.42 -1.77
C ARG A 87 -12.33 0.76 -0.41
N ALA A 88 -11.70 -0.41 -0.37
CA ALA A 88 -11.36 -1.08 0.89
C ALA A 88 -10.21 -0.36 1.62
N THR A 89 -9.20 0.14 0.89
CA THR A 89 -8.18 1.04 1.43
C THR A 89 -8.85 2.25 2.07
N ASP A 90 -9.71 2.96 1.35
CA ASP A 90 -10.39 4.17 1.86
C ASP A 90 -11.12 3.93 3.19
N GLN A 91 -11.83 2.80 3.30
CA GLN A 91 -12.57 2.43 4.51
C GLN A 91 -11.63 2.15 5.69
N LEU A 92 -10.52 1.46 5.45
CA LEU A 92 -9.54 1.13 6.49
C LEU A 92 -8.78 2.37 6.96
N GLU A 93 -8.47 3.30 6.05
CA GLU A 93 -7.85 4.57 6.42
C GLU A 93 -8.80 5.47 7.22
N ALA A 94 -10.09 5.51 6.85
CA ALA A 94 -11.10 6.25 7.59
C ALA A 94 -11.27 5.70 9.02
N ASP A 95 -11.34 4.38 9.19
CA ASP A 95 -11.44 3.71 10.50
C ASP A 95 -10.19 3.98 11.35
N ALA A 96 -8.99 3.86 10.77
CA ALA A 96 -7.75 4.17 11.47
C ALA A 96 -7.68 5.64 11.93
N ALA A 97 -8.18 6.58 11.13
CA ALA A 97 -8.23 7.99 11.48
C ALA A 97 -9.25 8.30 12.59
N GLU A 98 -10.35 7.53 12.68
CA GLU A 98 -11.33 7.65 13.76
C GLU A 98 -10.75 7.20 15.11
N VAL A 99 -9.99 6.11 15.13
CA VAL A 99 -9.34 5.60 16.36
C VAL A 99 -8.30 6.59 16.94
N ILE A 100 -7.73 7.46 16.11
CA ILE A 100 -6.68 8.41 16.52
C ILE A 100 -7.26 9.74 17.04
N ARG A 101 -8.54 10.05 16.79
CA ARG A 101 -9.20 11.28 17.27
C ARG A 101 -9.68 11.18 18.71
#